data_AF-A0A538D233-F1
#
_entry.id   AF-A0A538D233-F1
#
_cell.length_a   1.000
_cell.length_b   1.000
_cell.length_c   1.000
_cell.angle_alpha   90.00
_cell.angle_beta   90.00
_cell.angle_gamma   90.00
#
_symmetry.space_group_name_H-M   'P 1'
#
loop_
_entity.id
_entity.type
_entity.pdbx_description
1 polymer ?
#
loop_
_entity_poly.entity_id
_entity_poly.type
_entity_poly.pdbx_seq_one_letter_code
_entity_poly.pdbx_strand_id
1 'polypeptide(L)'
;MRLYMVRHAEAEPGDPDDLRQLTPEGRAQARALGKRLAADGVRADAVLTSPLLRARQTGEALADALSCASEPSDALAPGATAEAVRSAVEGRGETVIVVGHQPDCGRIAAELGDGDEPPFPPAGIAVIRLPASGTS
;
A
#
# COMPACT_ATOMS: atom_id res chain seq x y z
N MET A 1 12.37 -8.89 -4.50
CA MET A 1 11.76 -7.59 -4.16
C MET A 1 11.06 -7.70 -2.80
N ARG A 2 11.07 -6.64 -1.99
CA ARG A 2 10.27 -6.50 -0.77
C ARG A 2 9.06 -5.62 -1.08
N LEU A 3 7.88 -6.20 -0.97
CA LEU A 3 6.61 -5.51 -1.15
C LEU A 3 5.99 -5.22 0.21
N TYR A 4 5.71 -3.95 0.49
CA TYR A 4 4.97 -3.53 1.67
C TYR A 4 3.52 -3.28 1.25
N MET A 5 2.64 -4.24 1.55
CA MET A 5 1.20 -4.09 1.35
C MET A 5 0.62 -3.28 2.50
N VAL A 6 -0.04 -2.17 2.21
CA VAL A 6 -0.64 -1.27 3.20
C VAL A 6 -2.12 -1.09 2.87
N ARG A 7 -3.00 -1.22 3.87
CA ARG A 7 -4.37 -0.73 3.74
C ARG A 7 -4.38 0.78 3.98
N HIS A 8 -5.17 1.53 3.21
CA HIS A 8 -5.38 2.95 3.48
C HIS A 8 -5.75 3.21 4.96
N ALA A 9 -5.36 4.39 5.47
CA ALA A 9 -5.66 4.81 6.82
C ALA A 9 -7.16 5.15 6.99
N GLU A 10 -7.57 5.44 8.22
CA GLU A 10 -8.97 5.69 8.53
C GLU A 10 -9.55 6.84 7.71
N ALA A 11 -10.73 6.61 7.13
CA ALA A 11 -11.38 7.54 6.21
C ALA A 11 -12.80 7.83 6.66
N GLU A 12 -13.24 9.07 6.42
CA GLU A 12 -14.59 9.52 6.72
C GLU A 12 -15.63 8.58 6.08
N PRO A 13 -16.79 8.36 6.70
CA PRO A 13 -17.94 7.80 5.99
C PRO A 13 -18.39 8.81 4.93
N GLY A 14 -18.89 8.36 3.79
CA GLY A 14 -19.40 9.28 2.78
C GLY A 14 -19.78 8.61 1.47
N ASP A 15 -20.63 9.32 0.72
CA ASP A 15 -21.03 9.02 -0.64
C ASP A 15 -20.83 10.30 -1.49
N PRO A 16 -20.22 10.24 -2.68
CA PRO A 16 -19.70 9.02 -3.33
C PRO A 16 -18.42 8.48 -2.66
N ASP A 17 -18.24 7.15 -2.68
CA ASP A 17 -17.17 6.45 -1.95
C ASP A 17 -15.75 6.90 -2.33
N ASP A 18 -15.56 7.30 -3.59
CA ASP A 18 -14.28 7.70 -4.17
C ASP A 18 -13.75 9.04 -3.62
N LEU A 19 -14.65 9.93 -3.19
CA LEU A 19 -14.34 11.24 -2.59
C LEU A 19 -14.10 11.19 -1.08
N ARG A 20 -14.22 10.01 -0.45
CA ARG A 20 -13.94 9.84 0.97
C ARG A 20 -12.48 10.16 1.26
N GLN A 21 -12.27 11.21 2.06
CA GLN A 21 -10.96 11.62 2.55
C GLN A 21 -10.60 10.90 3.85
N LEU A 22 -9.33 10.91 4.21
CA LEU A 22 -8.87 10.49 5.53
C LEU A 22 -9.49 11.36 6.62
N THR A 23 -9.79 10.75 7.77
CA THR A 23 -10.14 11.49 8.99
C THR A 23 -8.88 12.20 9.55
N PRO A 24 -9.00 13.13 10.50
CA PRO A 24 -7.84 13.67 11.23
C PRO A 24 -6.96 12.55 11.83
N GLU A 25 -7.59 11.53 12.42
CA GLU A 25 -6.95 10.36 12.99
C GLU A 25 -6.27 9.52 11.91
N GLY A 26 -6.92 9.29 10.77
CA GLY A 26 -6.34 8.58 9.63
C GLY A 26 -5.12 9.27 9.05
N ARG A 27 -5.15 10.61 8.95
CA ARG A 27 -3.96 11.39 8.56
C ARG A 27 -2.82 11.22 9.57
N ALA A 28 -3.13 11.16 10.88
CA ALA A 28 -2.13 10.90 11.90
C ALA A 28 -1.58 9.46 11.82
N GLN A 29 -2.43 8.45 11.59
CA GLN A 29 -2.05 7.06 11.38
C GLN A 29 -1.09 6.92 10.19
N ALA A 30 -1.41 7.51 9.03
CA ALA A 30 -0.58 7.46 7.84
C ALA A 30 0.81 8.09 8.08
N ARG A 31 0.85 9.28 8.68
CA ARG A 31 2.13 9.93 9.04
C ARG A 31 2.94 9.13 10.05
N ALA A 32 2.28 8.53 11.05
CA ALA A 32 2.95 7.71 12.05
C ALA A 32 3.55 6.45 11.42
N LEU A 33 2.81 5.81 10.50
CA LEU A 33 3.29 4.67 9.73
C LEU A 33 4.53 5.05 8.89
N GLY A 34 4.47 6.15 8.14
CA GLY A 34 5.59 6.62 7.32
C GLY A 34 6.84 6.90 8.16
N LYS A 35 6.69 7.63 9.27
CA LYS A 35 7.80 7.88 10.21
C LYS A 35 8.38 6.62 10.80
N ARG A 36 7.54 5.64 11.16
CA ARG A 36 7.98 4.35 11.68
C ARG A 36 8.83 3.61 10.63
N LEU A 37 8.35 3.50 9.39
CA LEU A 37 9.10 2.86 8.31
C LEU A 37 10.44 3.54 8.05
N ALA A 38 10.49 4.88 8.06
CA ALA A 38 11.73 5.63 7.92
C ALA A 38 12.71 5.36 9.07
N ALA A 39 12.22 5.34 10.32
CA ALA A 39 13.00 5.03 11.51
C ALA A 39 13.53 3.58 11.52
N ASP A 40 12.76 2.64 10.98
CA ASP A 40 13.14 1.24 10.77
C ASP A 40 14.16 1.06 9.63
N GLY A 41 14.57 2.15 8.97
CA GLY A 41 15.58 2.14 7.92
C GLY A 41 15.04 1.74 6.55
N VAL A 42 13.72 1.72 6.35
CA VAL A 42 13.13 1.46 5.03
C VAL A 42 13.55 2.55 4.06
N ARG A 43 13.91 2.13 2.85
CA ARG A 43 14.19 2.99 1.70
C ARG A 43 13.30 2.46 0.58
N ALA A 44 12.19 3.14 0.34
CA ALA A 44 11.27 2.76 -0.72
C ALA A 44 11.72 3.36 -2.05
N ASP A 45 11.74 2.54 -3.09
CA ASP A 45 12.02 2.97 -4.45
C ASP A 45 10.77 3.59 -5.09
N ALA A 46 9.59 3.10 -4.71
CA ALA A 46 8.30 3.63 -5.16
C ALA A 46 7.18 3.41 -4.11
N VAL A 47 6.21 4.32 -4.08
CA VAL A 47 4.92 4.15 -3.44
C VAL A 47 3.84 4.16 -4.53
N LEU A 48 3.13 3.05 -4.69
CA LEU A 48 1.96 2.97 -5.56
C LEU A 48 0.69 3.03 -4.72
N THR A 49 -0.35 3.71 -5.20
CA THR A 49 -1.62 3.79 -4.48
C THR A 49 -2.79 3.41 -5.37
N SER A 50 -3.86 2.91 -4.77
CA SER A 50 -5.18 2.98 -5.39
C SER A 50 -5.50 4.42 -5.84
N PRO A 51 -6.27 4.63 -6.92
CA PRO A 51 -6.65 5.98 -7.36
C PRO A 51 -7.60 6.70 -6.39
N LEU A 52 -8.27 5.97 -5.49
CA LEU A 52 -9.23 6.54 -4.53
C LEU A 52 -8.55 7.47 -3.52
N LEU A 53 -9.22 8.57 -3.18
CA LEU A 53 -8.62 9.70 -2.45
C LEU A 53 -7.97 9.30 -1.11
N ARG A 54 -8.66 8.49 -0.30
CA ARG A 54 -8.12 7.98 0.98
C ARG A 54 -6.81 7.20 0.85
N ALA A 55 -6.65 6.43 -0.23
CA ALA A 55 -5.43 5.66 -0.48
C ALA A 55 -4.30 6.56 -0.95
N ARG A 56 -4.60 7.52 -1.85
CA ARG A 56 -3.65 8.55 -2.29
C ARG A 56 -3.11 9.37 -1.12
N GLN A 57 -3.99 9.90 -0.28
CA GLN A 57 -3.61 10.66 0.92
C GLN A 57 -2.75 9.83 1.90
N THR A 58 -3.03 8.54 2.01
CA THR A 58 -2.20 7.64 2.82
C THR A 58 -0.82 7.49 2.18
N GLY A 59 -0.75 7.20 0.88
CA GLY A 59 0.51 7.02 0.16
C GLY A 59 1.37 8.28 0.11
N GLU A 60 0.77 9.45 -0.09
CA GLU A 60 1.44 10.76 -0.03
C GLU A 60 2.15 10.95 1.33
N ALA A 61 1.46 10.67 2.43
CA ALA A 61 2.07 10.77 3.77
C ALA A 61 3.22 9.76 4.00
N LEU A 62 3.16 8.57 3.39
CA LEU A 62 4.25 7.60 3.43
C LEU A 62 5.44 8.05 2.58
N ALA A 63 5.18 8.51 1.37
CA ALA A 63 6.17 8.98 0.42
C ALA A 63 6.93 10.20 0.94
N ASP A 64 6.23 11.16 1.57
CA ASP A 64 6.84 12.31 2.24
C ASP A 64 7.84 11.87 3.32
N ALA A 65 7.45 10.92 4.17
CA ALA A 65 8.31 10.44 5.24
C ALA A 65 9.52 9.63 4.74
N LEU A 66 9.38 8.95 3.61
CA LEU A 66 10.42 8.11 3.00
C LEU A 66 11.24 8.84 1.93
N SER A 67 10.89 10.09 1.61
CA SER A 67 11.52 10.91 0.57
C SER A 67 11.53 10.22 -0.80
N CYS A 68 10.40 9.63 -1.21
CA CYS A 68 10.23 8.96 -2.51
C CYS A 68 9.00 9.49 -3.26
N ALA A 69 8.80 9.05 -4.50
CA ALA A 69 7.61 9.39 -5.28
C ALA A 69 6.40 8.52 -4.88
N SER A 70 5.21 9.12 -4.95
CA SER A 70 3.92 8.42 -4.88
C SER A 70 3.18 8.58 -6.19
N GLU A 71 2.63 7.48 -6.73
CA GLU A 71 1.85 7.50 -7.97
C GLU A 71 0.59 6.60 -7.88
N PRO A 72 -0.54 7.03 -8.44
CA PRO A 72 -1.73 6.19 -8.49
C PRO A 72 -1.58 5.06 -9.53
N SER A 73 -2.20 3.92 -9.25
CA SER A 73 -2.27 2.76 -10.13
C SER A 73 -3.64 2.09 -10.02
N ASP A 74 -4.31 1.89 -11.16
CA ASP A 74 -5.60 1.22 -11.23
C ASP A 74 -5.53 -0.25 -10.79
N ALA A 75 -4.34 -0.86 -10.84
CA ALA A 75 -4.09 -2.21 -10.33
C ALA A 75 -4.32 -2.34 -8.81
N LEU A 76 -4.45 -1.21 -8.09
CA LEU A 76 -4.72 -1.14 -6.65
C LEU A 76 -6.15 -0.63 -6.35
N ALA A 77 -7.00 -0.46 -7.35
CA ALA A 77 -8.42 -0.16 -7.14
C ALA A 77 -9.13 -1.31 -6.38
N PRO A 78 -10.25 -1.05 -5.68
CA PRO A 78 -11.05 -2.12 -5.08
C PRO A 78 -11.36 -3.24 -6.09
N GLY A 79 -11.16 -4.50 -5.67
CA GLY A 79 -11.19 -5.67 -6.54
C GLY A 79 -9.82 -6.06 -7.12
N ALA A 80 -8.72 -5.49 -6.62
CA ALA A 80 -7.36 -5.81 -7.04
C ALA A 80 -7.03 -7.30 -6.83
N THR A 81 -6.20 -7.85 -7.73
CA THR A 81 -5.70 -9.22 -7.66
C THR A 81 -4.20 -9.25 -7.35
N ALA A 82 -3.70 -10.38 -6.86
CA ALA A 82 -2.28 -10.56 -6.60
C ALA A 82 -1.44 -10.44 -7.88
N GLU A 83 -1.95 -10.94 -9.01
CA GLU A 83 -1.33 -10.81 -10.33
C GLU A 83 -1.22 -9.35 -10.77
N ALA A 84 -2.30 -8.58 -10.65
CA ALA A 84 -2.30 -7.16 -11.02
C ALA A 84 -1.31 -6.37 -10.17
N VAL A 85 -1.26 -6.61 -8.86
CA VAL A 85 -0.27 -5.97 -7.96
C VAL A 85 1.15 -6.39 -8.31
N ARG A 86 1.39 -7.68 -8.56
CA ARG A 86 2.71 -8.19 -8.97
C ARG A 86 3.20 -7.51 -10.24
N SER A 87 2.35 -7.40 -11.25
CA SER A 87 2.68 -6.73 -12.51
C SER A 87 2.94 -5.23 -12.30
N ALA A 88 2.14 -4.55 -11.48
CA ALA A 88 2.30 -3.11 -11.23
C ALA A 88 3.62 -2.74 -10.52
N VAL A 89 4.15 -3.64 -9.68
CA VAL A 89 5.41 -3.40 -8.94
C VAL A 89 6.65 -3.88 -9.70
N GLU A 90 6.49 -4.62 -10.79
CA GLU A 90 7.61 -5.10 -11.59
C GLU A 90 8.44 -3.94 -12.16
N GLY A 91 9.77 -4.05 -12.09
CA GLY A 91 10.69 -3.00 -12.53
C GLY A 91 10.71 -1.73 -11.67
N ARG A 92 9.95 -1.67 -10.56
CA ARG A 92 9.89 -0.50 -9.66
C ARG A 92 10.97 -0.45 -8.58
N GLY A 93 11.96 -1.35 -8.62
CA GLY A 93 13.07 -1.40 -7.67
C GLY A 93 13.04 -2.60 -6.73
N GLU A 94 13.81 -2.53 -5.65
CA GLU A 94 13.96 -3.62 -4.69
C GLU A 94 12.92 -3.57 -3.57
N THR A 95 12.45 -2.37 -3.21
CA THR A 95 11.55 -2.11 -2.10
C THR A 95 10.40 -1.21 -2.54
N VAL A 96 9.20 -1.76 -2.64
CA VAL A 96 8.01 -1.05 -3.12
C VAL A 96 6.93 -1.08 -2.05
N ILE A 97 6.26 0.06 -1.85
CA ILE A 97 5.08 0.15 -0.99
C ILE A 97 3.85 0.26 -1.89
N VAL A 98 2.80 -0.49 -1.56
CA VAL A 98 1.51 -0.40 -2.24
C VAL A 98 0.41 -0.09 -1.23
N VAL A 99 -0.48 0.84 -1.56
CA VAL A 99 -1.60 1.25 -0.71
C VAL A 99 -2.93 0.89 -1.35
N GLY A 100 -3.66 -0.05 -0.74
CA GLY A 100 -4.92 -0.59 -1.25
C GLY A 100 -6.06 -0.60 -0.23
N HIS A 101 -7.00 -1.52 -0.43
CA HIS A 101 -8.26 -1.60 0.32
C HIS A 101 -8.48 -3.00 0.90
N GLN A 102 -9.42 -3.09 1.84
CA GLN A 102 -9.97 -4.38 2.27
C GLN A 102 -11.17 -4.77 1.41
N PRO A 103 -11.37 -6.07 1.13
CA PRO A 103 -10.60 -7.22 1.63
C PRO A 103 -9.29 -7.50 0.85
N ASP A 104 -9.06 -6.82 -0.27
CA ASP A 104 -8.00 -7.17 -1.23
C ASP A 104 -6.60 -7.26 -0.62
N CYS A 105 -6.20 -6.33 0.27
CA CYS A 105 -4.88 -6.37 0.91
C CYS A 105 -4.61 -7.70 1.64
N GLY A 106 -5.62 -8.25 2.32
CA GLY A 106 -5.48 -9.49 3.09
C GLY A 106 -5.28 -10.69 2.16
N ARG A 107 -6.17 -10.82 1.19
CA ARG A 107 -6.14 -11.87 0.16
C ARG A 107 -4.84 -11.85 -0.64
N ILE A 108 -4.41 -10.68 -1.09
CA ILE A 108 -3.18 -10.52 -1.86
C ILE A 108 -1.95 -10.84 -1.00
N ALA A 109 -1.95 -10.46 0.28
CA ALA A 109 -0.85 -10.79 1.18
C ALA A 109 -0.75 -12.29 1.44
N ALA A 110 -1.88 -12.98 1.61
CA ALA A 110 -1.93 -14.44 1.72
C ALA A 110 -1.38 -15.11 0.46
N GLU A 111 -1.87 -14.72 -0.72
CA GLU A 111 -1.53 -15.34 -2.00
C GLU A 111 -0.06 -15.10 -2.39
N LEU A 112 0.45 -13.88 -2.25
CA LEU A 112 1.83 -13.56 -2.60
C LEU A 112 2.84 -13.99 -1.52
N GLY A 113 2.39 -14.12 -0.27
CA GLY A 113 3.21 -14.48 0.89
C GLY A 113 3.24 -15.98 1.20
N ASP A 114 2.43 -16.79 0.51
CA ASP A 114 2.24 -18.23 0.78
C ASP A 114 1.86 -18.50 2.24
N GLY A 115 0.79 -17.84 2.71
CA GLY A 115 0.33 -17.93 4.09
C GLY A 115 -1.14 -17.58 4.28
N ASP A 116 -1.58 -17.48 5.54
CA ASP A 116 -2.95 -17.10 5.90
C ASP A 116 -3.22 -15.61 5.66
N GLU A 117 -4.49 -15.24 5.48
CA GLU A 117 -4.93 -13.84 5.34
C GLU A 117 -4.70 -13.06 6.64
N PRO A 118 -3.75 -12.10 6.66
CA PRO A 118 -3.46 -11.34 7.86
C PRO A 118 -4.51 -10.23 8.05
N PRO A 119 -4.78 -9.79 9.29
CA PRO A 119 -5.68 -8.68 9.53
C PRO A 119 -5.05 -7.37 9.05
N PHE A 120 -5.84 -6.56 8.35
CA PHE A 120 -5.48 -5.20 7.94
C PHE A 120 -6.45 -4.19 8.58
N PRO A 121 -6.21 -3.74 9.82
CA PRO A 121 -6.85 -2.52 10.31
C PRO A 121 -6.45 -1.32 9.43
N PRO A 122 -7.11 -0.16 9.53
CA PRO A 122 -6.65 1.04 8.85
C PRO A 122 -5.17 1.33 9.12
N ALA A 123 -4.40 1.68 8.08
CA ALA A 123 -2.93 1.79 8.11
C ALA A 123 -2.18 0.49 8.53
N GLY A 124 -2.85 -0.66 8.48
CA GLY A 124 -2.25 -1.98 8.65
C GLY A 124 -1.29 -2.29 7.51
N ILE A 125 -0.25 -3.08 7.82
CA ILE A 125 0.84 -3.37 6.89
C ILE A 125 1.27 -4.84 6.98
N ALA A 126 1.58 -5.43 5.82
CA ALA A 126 2.27 -6.71 5.71
C ALA A 126 3.49 -6.57 4.79
N VAL A 127 4.56 -7.30 5.09
CA VAL A 127 5.79 -7.32 4.28
C VAL A 127 5.89 -8.66 3.59
N ILE A 128 5.95 -8.64 2.26
CA ILE A 128 5.95 -9.82 1.40
C ILE A 128 7.27 -9.84 0.64
N ARG A 129 7.93 -10.99 0.60
CA ARG A 129 9.13 -11.20 -0.22
C ARG A 129 8.72 -11.82 -1.55
N LEU A 130 8.76 -11.03 -2.61
CA LEU A 130 8.56 -11.54 -3.96
C LEU A 130 9.89 -12.09 -4.51
N PRO A 131 9.87 -13.27 -5.17
CA PRO A 131 11.03 -13.77 -5.89
C PRO A 131 11.46 -12.74 -6.94
N ALA A 132 12.76 -12.71 -7.26
CA ALA A 132 13.22 -11.93 -8.41
C ALA A 132 12.52 -12.48 -9.67
N SER A 133 12.06 -11.59 -10.56
CA SER A 133 11.55 -11.99 -11.87
C SER A 133 12.65 -12.81 -12.55
N GLY A 134 12.46 -14.13 -12.62
CA GLY A 134 13.40 -15.00 -13.29
C GLY A 134 13.35 -14.69 -14.78
N THR A 135 14.47 -14.27 -15.35
CA THR A 135 14.70 -14.42 -16.80
C THR A 135 14.56 -15.90 -17.12
N SER A 136 13.39 -16.29 -17.61
CA SER A 136 13.24 -17.54 -18.37
C SER A 136 13.92 -17.38 -19.72
#